data_AF-A0A6N7BCJ5-F1
#
_entry.id   AF-A0A6N7BCJ5-F1
#
_cell.length_a   1.000
_cell.length_b   1.000
_cell.length_c   1.000
_cell.angle_alpha   90.00
_cell.angle_beta   90.00
_cell.angle_gamma   90.00
#
_symmetry.space_group_name_H-M   'P 1'
#
loop_
_entity.id
_entity.type
_entity.pdbx_description
1 polymer ?
#
loop_
_entity_poly.entity_id
_entity_poly.type
_entity_poly.pdbx_seq_one_letter_code
_entity_poly.pdbx_strand_id
1 'polypeptide(L)'
;MMRKSPIYKYLFVILFLFSSGLFCQIKDSIKQKNQQLQSIRDDISNLERELKSKSRKERESLQSLENINKQNLLLGKLINNLLVEEKQKEQAIGGIEQEVQTIEKRIKKLKTQYSRYIVWFYKNSGLSMWRFILDAESFNQALVRYQYLKYISRQNKITLDKLIAGRAKLSGLQNNLEIERKAKEILANKKLKEQDVLEKKEKEKKGLISVLKKDQKMIADEINLKRRAEILIKNIIAKLIEADREAKKRSLESKVKNDKKVASGKLPQSFDYSSFQNFAQLRGSLGWPVKEGRIVRKFGENKNERLKTVTLNYGIDIGVGASQNVLSVAEGIVSAIDWIPGYGSIVIVTHRDDFRTVYGHVTGIAVKEGDRIKAGSTIGKVSESLEGNIVHFEIWNERNYQNPEAWLSLR
;
A
#
# COMPACT_ATOMS: atom_id res chain seq x y z
N MET A 1 -54.83 -29.51 6.30
CA MET A 1 -54.68 -28.62 5.12
C MET A 1 -53.90 -27.36 5.54
N MET A 2 -52.57 -27.35 5.43
CA MET A 2 -51.75 -26.12 5.55
C MET A 2 -50.54 -26.23 4.62
N ARG A 3 -50.47 -25.32 3.66
CA ARG A 3 -49.51 -25.24 2.55
C ARG A 3 -48.34 -24.36 3.02
N LYS A 4 -47.14 -24.92 3.24
CA LYS A 4 -45.92 -24.14 3.54
C LYS A 4 -45.25 -23.70 2.24
N SER A 5 -45.03 -22.39 2.11
CA SER A 5 -44.51 -21.72 0.91
C SER A 5 -42.98 -21.87 0.75
N PRO A 6 -42.42 -21.73 -0.47
CA PRO A 6 -41.01 -21.97 -0.77
C PRO A 6 -40.18 -20.68 -0.72
N ILE A 7 -39.94 -20.11 0.48
CA ILE A 7 -39.15 -18.86 0.63
C ILE A 7 -37.62 -19.11 0.55
N TYR A 8 -37.17 -20.33 0.83
CA TYR A 8 -35.73 -20.67 0.89
C TYR A 8 -35.04 -20.78 -0.47
N LYS A 9 -35.79 -20.96 -1.57
CA LYS A 9 -35.20 -21.10 -2.92
C LYS A 9 -34.72 -19.77 -3.51
N TYR A 10 -35.30 -18.64 -3.09
CA TYR A 10 -34.90 -17.31 -3.57
C TYR A 10 -33.76 -16.69 -2.74
N LEU A 11 -33.61 -17.09 -1.47
CA LEU A 11 -32.51 -16.61 -0.62
C LEU A 11 -31.13 -17.11 -1.09
N PHE A 12 -31.07 -18.29 -1.72
CA PHE A 12 -29.82 -18.88 -2.23
C PHE A 12 -29.34 -18.26 -3.55
N VAL A 13 -30.27 -17.75 -4.37
CA VAL A 13 -29.94 -17.06 -5.64
C VAL A 13 -29.41 -15.65 -5.39
N ILE A 14 -29.90 -14.96 -4.36
CA ILE A 14 -29.41 -13.64 -3.95
C ILE A 14 -28.00 -13.73 -3.32
N LEU A 15 -27.67 -14.84 -2.64
CA LEU A 15 -26.33 -15.06 -2.09
C LEU A 15 -25.27 -15.36 -3.17
N PHE A 16 -25.68 -15.99 -4.29
CA PHE A 16 -24.78 -16.32 -5.40
C PHE A 16 -24.47 -15.12 -6.31
N LEU A 17 -25.38 -14.14 -6.38
CA LEU A 17 -25.18 -12.87 -7.11
C LEU A 17 -24.29 -11.87 -6.37
N PHE A 18 -24.06 -12.05 -5.06
CA PHE A 18 -23.17 -11.17 -4.28
C PHE A 18 -21.70 -11.60 -4.32
N SER A 19 -21.39 -12.89 -4.60
CA SER A 19 -20.00 -13.36 -4.68
C SER A 19 -19.31 -13.03 -6.02
N SER A 20 -20.07 -12.81 -7.09
CA SER A 20 -19.51 -12.49 -8.42
C SER A 20 -19.07 -11.03 -8.56
N GLY A 21 -19.70 -10.10 -7.85
CA GLY A 21 -19.33 -8.67 -7.89
C GLY A 21 -17.97 -8.35 -7.27
N LEU A 22 -17.61 -9.01 -6.17
CA LEU A 22 -16.33 -8.79 -5.46
C LEU A 22 -15.12 -9.31 -6.25
N PHE A 23 -15.28 -10.41 -7.01
CA PHE A 23 -14.20 -10.98 -7.81
C PHE A 23 -13.84 -10.14 -9.05
N CYS A 24 -14.82 -9.41 -9.61
CA CYS A 24 -14.61 -8.54 -10.76
C CYS A 24 -13.78 -7.29 -10.38
N GLN A 25 -14.11 -6.65 -9.25
CA GLN A 25 -13.39 -5.47 -8.74
C GLN A 25 -11.91 -5.74 -8.40
N ILE A 26 -11.59 -6.95 -7.90
CA ILE A 26 -10.22 -7.34 -7.56
C ILE A 26 -9.37 -7.53 -8.83
N LYS A 27 -9.91 -8.21 -9.86
CA LYS A 27 -9.21 -8.44 -11.13
C LYS A 27 -8.89 -7.13 -11.86
N ASP A 28 -9.81 -6.18 -11.88
CA ASP A 28 -9.58 -4.87 -12.51
C ASP A 28 -8.50 -4.06 -11.78
N SER A 29 -8.44 -4.14 -10.44
CA SER A 29 -7.39 -3.48 -9.66
C SER A 29 -5.99 -4.05 -9.92
N ILE A 30 -5.89 -5.38 -10.09
CA ILE A 30 -4.64 -6.07 -10.37
C ILE A 30 -4.16 -5.74 -11.80
N LYS A 31 -5.07 -5.70 -12.77
CA LYS A 31 -4.74 -5.30 -14.15
C LYS A 31 -4.22 -3.87 -14.23
N GLN A 32 -4.88 -2.93 -13.55
CA GLN A 32 -4.43 -1.53 -13.48
C GLN A 32 -3.06 -1.38 -12.81
N LYS A 33 -2.82 -2.08 -11.69
CA LYS A 33 -1.50 -2.09 -11.03
C LYS A 33 -0.42 -2.65 -11.94
N ASN A 34 -0.68 -3.78 -12.61
CA ASN A 34 0.28 -4.37 -13.54
C ASN A 34 0.61 -3.44 -14.72
N GLN A 35 -0.38 -2.71 -15.24
CA GLN A 35 -0.16 -1.70 -16.28
C GLN A 35 0.70 -0.54 -15.76
N GLN A 36 0.46 -0.05 -14.55
CA GLN A 36 1.28 0.99 -13.92
C GLN A 36 2.71 0.53 -13.65
N LEU A 37 2.90 -0.72 -13.21
CA LEU A 37 4.24 -1.29 -13.01
C LEU A 37 4.99 -1.42 -14.34
N GLN A 38 4.29 -1.79 -15.41
CA GLN A 38 4.88 -1.89 -16.75
C GLN A 38 5.29 -0.51 -17.27
N SER A 39 4.41 0.50 -17.15
CA SER A 39 4.75 1.86 -17.58
C SER A 39 5.95 2.43 -16.83
N ILE A 40 6.03 2.19 -15.51
CA ILE A 40 7.19 2.59 -14.70
C ILE A 40 8.48 1.93 -15.21
N ARG A 41 8.43 0.64 -15.57
CA ARG A 41 9.60 -0.08 -16.13
C ARG A 41 9.99 0.45 -17.50
N ASP A 42 9.02 0.74 -18.35
CA ASP A 42 9.28 1.26 -19.70
C ASP A 42 9.92 2.65 -19.60
N ASP A 43 9.45 3.50 -18.68
CA ASP A 43 10.06 4.81 -18.38
C ASP A 43 11.50 4.68 -17.90
N ILE A 44 11.77 3.75 -16.97
CA ILE A 44 13.14 3.47 -16.49
C ILE A 44 14.02 3.05 -17.67
N SER A 45 13.56 2.12 -18.52
CA SER A 45 14.29 1.63 -19.70
C SER A 45 14.58 2.73 -20.72
N ASN A 46 13.60 3.61 -20.97
CA ASN A 46 13.77 4.74 -21.88
C ASN A 46 14.84 5.70 -21.36
N LEU A 47 14.79 6.04 -20.07
CA LEU A 47 15.79 6.90 -19.43
C LEU A 47 17.19 6.26 -19.44
N GLU A 48 17.29 4.94 -19.26
CA GLU A 48 18.57 4.22 -19.36
C GLU A 48 19.16 4.25 -20.77
N ARG A 49 18.32 4.07 -21.78
CA ARG A 49 18.75 4.16 -23.20
C ARG A 49 19.22 5.57 -23.53
N GLU A 50 18.50 6.59 -23.07
CA GLU A 50 18.87 7.99 -23.26
C GLU A 50 20.22 8.32 -22.59
N LEU A 51 20.51 7.75 -21.43
CA LEU A 51 21.77 7.99 -20.73
C LEU A 51 22.95 7.25 -21.39
N LYS A 52 22.70 6.06 -21.94
CA LYS A 52 23.71 5.27 -22.69
C LYS A 52 24.09 5.92 -24.01
N SER A 53 23.19 6.60 -24.71
CA SER A 53 23.51 7.24 -26.00
C SER A 53 24.29 8.56 -25.87
N LYS A 54 24.33 9.19 -24.68
CA LYS A 54 25.04 10.45 -24.44
C LYS A 54 26.56 10.27 -24.30
N SER A 55 27.32 11.29 -24.72
CA SER A 55 28.78 11.36 -24.57
C SER A 55 29.21 11.53 -23.11
N ARG A 56 30.51 11.34 -22.79
CA ARG A 56 31.01 11.46 -21.41
C ARG A 56 30.76 12.84 -20.79
N LYS A 57 31.00 13.92 -21.54
CA LYS A 57 30.75 15.29 -21.08
C LYS A 57 29.27 15.56 -20.83
N GLU A 58 28.38 14.98 -21.65
CA GLU A 58 26.93 15.10 -21.46
C GLU A 58 26.41 14.24 -20.30
N ARG A 59 27.07 13.14 -19.97
CA ARG A 59 26.80 12.36 -18.74
C ARG A 59 27.22 13.12 -17.49
N GLU A 60 28.26 13.95 -17.58
CA GLU A 60 28.70 14.89 -16.56
C GLU A 60 27.89 16.21 -16.59
N SER A 61 26.57 16.14 -16.82
CA SER A 61 25.67 17.30 -16.90
C SER A 61 24.50 17.24 -15.89
N LEU A 62 23.83 18.38 -15.68
CA LEU A 62 22.72 18.52 -14.74
C LEU A 62 21.57 17.60 -15.14
N GLN A 63 21.30 17.51 -16.44
CA GLN A 63 20.22 16.69 -16.98
C GLN A 63 20.41 15.20 -16.66
N SER A 64 21.66 14.71 -16.67
CA SER A 64 21.95 13.32 -16.33
C SER A 64 21.72 13.05 -14.84
N LEU A 65 22.06 14.00 -13.96
CA LEU A 65 21.73 13.92 -12.53
C LEU A 65 20.21 13.89 -12.31
N GLU A 66 19.47 14.73 -13.02
CA GLU A 66 18.02 14.80 -12.96
C GLU A 66 17.35 13.51 -13.46
N ASN A 67 17.87 12.91 -14.54
CA ASN A 67 17.41 11.62 -15.03
C ASN A 67 17.65 10.49 -14.00
N ILE A 68 18.82 10.47 -13.34
CA ILE A 68 19.11 9.49 -12.28
C ILE A 68 18.18 9.71 -11.07
N ASN A 69 17.94 10.96 -10.67
CA ASN A 69 17.00 11.28 -9.59
C ASN A 69 15.58 10.77 -9.91
N LYS A 70 15.10 10.98 -11.14
CA LYS A 70 13.80 10.48 -11.60
C LYS A 70 13.76 8.95 -11.61
N GLN A 71 14.81 8.29 -12.10
CA GLN A 71 14.92 6.83 -12.06
C GLN A 71 14.84 6.29 -10.64
N ASN A 72 15.56 6.89 -9.68
CA ASN A 72 15.53 6.48 -8.28
C ASN A 72 14.14 6.62 -7.66
N LEU A 73 13.41 7.70 -7.99
CA LEU A 73 12.02 7.84 -7.55
C LEU A 73 11.14 6.70 -8.11
N LEU A 74 11.24 6.43 -9.41
CA LEU A 74 10.45 5.40 -10.08
C LEU A 74 10.76 3.99 -9.54
N LEU A 75 12.03 3.68 -9.33
CA LEU A 75 12.47 2.44 -8.67
C LEU A 75 11.94 2.34 -7.24
N GLY A 76 11.98 3.43 -6.47
CA GLY A 76 11.38 3.49 -5.14
C GLY A 76 9.87 3.20 -5.15
N LYS A 77 9.12 3.80 -6.09
CA LYS A 77 7.69 3.53 -6.28
C LYS A 77 7.44 2.06 -6.63
N LEU A 78 8.24 1.48 -7.53
CA LEU A 78 8.17 0.06 -7.90
C LEU A 78 8.40 -0.84 -6.69
N ILE A 79 9.45 -0.59 -5.90
CA ILE A 79 9.78 -1.37 -4.70
C ILE A 79 8.64 -1.29 -3.67
N ASN A 80 8.08 -0.09 -3.43
CA ASN A 80 6.96 0.07 -2.50
C ASN A 80 5.70 -0.68 -2.97
N ASN A 81 5.41 -0.69 -4.27
CA ASN A 81 4.31 -1.47 -4.81
C ASN A 81 4.53 -2.98 -4.62
N LEU A 82 5.74 -3.47 -4.89
CA LEU A 82 6.11 -4.87 -4.65
C LEU A 82 5.99 -5.24 -3.16
N LEU A 83 6.39 -4.36 -2.24
CA LEU A 83 6.23 -4.55 -0.79
C LEU A 83 4.75 -4.67 -0.39
N VAL A 84 3.87 -3.84 -0.97
CA VAL A 84 2.43 -3.92 -0.71
C VAL A 84 1.86 -5.23 -1.24
N GLU A 85 2.25 -5.66 -2.44
CA GLU A 85 1.80 -6.93 -3.01
C GLU A 85 2.29 -8.14 -2.21
N GLU A 86 3.54 -8.13 -1.76
CA GLU A 86 4.11 -9.15 -0.88
C GLU A 86 3.36 -9.24 0.44
N LYS A 87 3.02 -8.10 1.05
CA LYS A 87 2.24 -8.06 2.30
C LYS A 87 0.81 -8.59 2.10
N GLN A 88 0.17 -8.30 0.98
CA GLN A 88 -1.15 -8.84 0.64
C GLN A 88 -1.11 -10.35 0.48
N LYS A 89 -0.08 -10.88 -0.19
CA LYS A 89 0.14 -12.31 -0.33
C LYS A 89 0.40 -12.99 1.01
N GLU A 90 1.16 -12.34 1.89
CA GLU A 90 1.42 -12.86 3.23
C GLU A 90 0.13 -12.99 4.06
N GLN A 91 -0.74 -11.99 3.99
CA GLN A 91 -2.04 -12.05 4.66
C GLN A 91 -2.93 -13.17 4.10
N ALA A 92 -2.93 -13.38 2.78
CA ALA A 92 -3.66 -14.47 2.15
C ALA A 92 -3.13 -15.85 2.56
N ILE A 93 -1.80 -16.02 2.59
CA ILE A 93 -1.12 -17.24 3.06
C ILE A 93 -1.50 -17.52 4.51
N GLY A 94 -1.43 -16.52 5.40
CA GLY A 94 -1.82 -16.67 6.80
C GLY A 94 -3.28 -17.10 6.97
N GLY A 95 -4.20 -16.59 6.13
CA GLY A 95 -5.60 -17.04 6.10
C GLY A 95 -5.76 -18.50 5.69
N ILE A 96 -5.06 -18.93 4.63
CA ILE A 96 -5.09 -20.32 4.15
C ILE A 96 -4.51 -21.27 5.20
N GLU A 97 -3.42 -20.89 5.87
CA GLU A 97 -2.81 -21.69 6.94
C GLU A 97 -3.76 -21.90 8.12
N GLN A 98 -4.52 -20.86 8.51
CA GLN A 98 -5.56 -20.99 9.53
C GLN A 98 -6.70 -21.94 9.10
N GLU A 99 -7.12 -21.89 7.83
CA GLU A 99 -8.11 -22.82 7.29
C GLU A 99 -7.60 -24.27 7.29
N VAL A 100 -6.35 -24.48 6.86
CA VAL A 100 -5.67 -25.79 6.85
C VAL A 100 -5.66 -26.37 8.27
N GLN A 101 -5.19 -25.61 9.26
CA GLN A 101 -5.16 -26.04 10.65
C GLN A 101 -6.55 -26.40 11.19
N THR A 102 -7.58 -25.63 10.83
CA THR A 102 -8.96 -25.87 11.26
C THR A 102 -9.50 -27.17 10.66
N ILE A 103 -9.23 -27.42 9.37
CA ILE A 103 -9.66 -28.63 8.67
C ILE A 103 -8.91 -29.85 9.18
N GLU A 104 -7.61 -29.75 9.42
CA GLU A 104 -6.80 -30.83 10.00
C GLU A 104 -7.32 -31.24 11.38
N LYS A 105 -7.62 -30.27 12.26
CA LYS A 105 -8.25 -30.54 13.56
C LYS A 105 -9.59 -31.25 13.40
N ARG A 106 -10.42 -30.83 12.43
CA ARG A 106 -11.72 -31.46 12.15
C ARG A 106 -11.57 -32.88 11.60
N ILE A 107 -10.63 -33.10 10.68
CA ILE A 107 -10.32 -34.44 10.13
C ILE A 107 -9.82 -35.34 11.26
N LYS A 108 -8.94 -34.86 12.14
CA LYS A 108 -8.46 -35.61 13.30
C LYS A 108 -9.63 -36.05 14.18
N LYS A 109 -10.55 -35.14 14.51
CA LYS A 109 -11.75 -35.45 15.31
C LYS A 109 -12.65 -36.50 14.63
N LEU A 110 -12.95 -36.31 13.34
CA LEU A 110 -13.79 -37.25 12.57
C LEU A 110 -13.12 -38.62 12.43
N LYS A 111 -11.81 -38.66 12.19
CA LYS A 111 -11.01 -39.89 12.13
C LYS A 111 -11.08 -40.64 13.46
N THR A 112 -10.88 -39.96 14.59
CA THR A 112 -10.99 -40.58 15.92
C THR A 112 -12.40 -41.14 16.17
N GLN A 113 -13.46 -40.39 15.81
CA GLN A 113 -14.84 -40.85 15.96
C GLN A 113 -15.11 -42.11 15.10
N TYR A 114 -14.67 -42.09 13.84
CA TYR A 114 -14.84 -43.23 12.93
C TYR A 114 -14.02 -44.45 13.37
N SER A 115 -12.78 -44.26 13.84
CA SER A 115 -11.95 -45.34 14.38
C SER A 115 -12.59 -46.05 15.57
N ARG A 116 -13.24 -45.32 16.48
CA ARG A 116 -13.98 -45.93 17.60
C ARG A 116 -15.11 -46.81 17.10
N TYR A 117 -15.86 -46.36 16.09
CA TYR A 117 -16.91 -47.16 15.46
C TYR A 117 -16.34 -48.43 14.80
N ILE A 118 -15.24 -48.33 14.04
CA ILE A 118 -14.63 -49.49 13.39
C ILE A 118 -14.10 -50.51 14.40
N VAL A 119 -13.46 -50.06 15.48
CA VAL A 119 -12.99 -50.95 16.56
C VAL A 119 -14.17 -51.63 17.26
N TRP A 120 -15.23 -50.87 17.56
CA TRP A 120 -16.47 -51.44 18.11
C TRP A 120 -17.07 -52.47 17.14
N PHE A 121 -17.18 -52.14 15.86
CA PHE A 121 -17.70 -53.05 14.84
C PHE A 121 -16.86 -54.32 14.73
N TYR A 122 -15.53 -54.22 14.73
CA TYR A 122 -14.63 -55.37 14.69
C TYR A 122 -14.73 -56.26 15.93
N LYS A 123 -14.78 -55.67 17.13
CA LYS A 123 -14.96 -56.45 18.38
C LYS A 123 -16.30 -57.19 18.42
N ASN A 124 -17.31 -56.67 17.74
CA ASN A 124 -18.66 -57.23 17.71
C ASN A 124 -18.97 -57.93 16.37
N SER A 125 -18.00 -58.09 15.47
CA SER A 125 -18.22 -58.61 14.11
C SER A 125 -18.51 -60.12 14.07
N GLY A 126 -18.18 -60.84 15.14
CA GLY A 126 -18.56 -62.25 15.33
C GLY A 126 -20.05 -62.45 15.60
N LEU A 127 -20.79 -61.40 15.97
CA LEU A 127 -22.25 -61.39 16.08
C LEU A 127 -22.78 -60.73 14.80
N SER A 128 -23.29 -61.52 13.85
CA SER A 128 -23.92 -60.95 12.65
C SER A 128 -24.91 -59.86 13.04
N MET A 129 -24.90 -58.71 12.38
CA MET A 129 -25.76 -57.56 12.72
C MET A 129 -27.26 -57.92 12.75
N TRP A 130 -27.63 -58.97 12.00
CA TRP A 130 -28.94 -59.62 12.02
C TRP A 130 -29.23 -60.35 13.33
N ARG A 131 -28.25 -60.99 13.97
CA ARG A 131 -28.38 -61.64 15.28
C ARG A 131 -28.78 -60.65 16.36
N PHE A 132 -28.28 -59.41 16.34
CA PHE A 132 -28.72 -58.36 17.28
C PHE A 132 -30.21 -57.99 17.11
N ILE A 133 -30.74 -58.04 15.89
CA ILE A 133 -32.16 -57.80 15.62
C ILE A 133 -32.99 -59.04 16.00
N LEU A 134 -32.48 -60.24 15.72
CA LEU A 134 -33.16 -61.52 15.96
C LEU A 134 -33.17 -61.94 17.44
N ASP A 135 -32.20 -61.49 18.24
CA ASP A 135 -32.11 -61.69 19.70
C ASP A 135 -32.99 -60.69 20.49
N ALA A 136 -34.09 -60.23 19.89
CA ALA A 136 -35.02 -59.31 20.53
C ALA A 136 -36.18 -60.10 21.16
N GLU A 137 -36.56 -59.76 22.39
CA GLU A 137 -37.63 -60.42 23.15
C GLU A 137 -39.03 -60.12 22.57
N SER A 138 -39.16 -59.08 21.75
CA SER A 138 -40.42 -58.70 21.09
C SER A 138 -40.20 -58.08 19.70
N PHE A 139 -41.22 -58.16 18.85
CA PHE A 139 -41.23 -57.52 17.53
C PHE A 139 -40.99 -56.00 17.60
N ASN A 140 -41.60 -55.32 18.58
CA ASN A 140 -41.39 -53.89 18.79
C ASN A 140 -39.93 -53.56 19.12
N GLN A 141 -39.30 -54.37 19.97
CA GLN A 141 -37.88 -54.20 20.30
C GLN A 141 -36.98 -54.45 19.07
N ALA A 142 -37.29 -55.45 18.24
CA ALA A 142 -36.59 -55.71 16.99
C ALA A 142 -36.70 -54.54 16.01
N LEU A 143 -37.89 -53.96 15.85
CA LEU A 143 -38.15 -52.81 14.97
C LEU A 143 -37.36 -51.57 15.42
N VAL A 144 -37.35 -51.29 16.73
CA VAL A 144 -36.57 -50.18 17.31
C VAL A 144 -35.07 -50.40 17.08
N ARG A 145 -34.55 -51.61 17.34
CA ARG A 145 -33.15 -51.98 17.07
C ARG A 145 -32.79 -51.79 15.59
N TYR A 146 -33.67 -52.18 14.66
CA TYR A 146 -33.48 -51.94 13.23
C TYR A 146 -33.41 -50.44 12.88
N GLN A 147 -34.30 -49.62 13.43
CA GLN A 147 -34.27 -48.16 13.20
C GLN A 147 -32.97 -47.52 13.71
N TYR A 148 -32.48 -47.97 14.87
CA TYR A 148 -31.19 -47.52 15.40
C TYR A 148 -30.02 -47.92 14.51
N LEU A 149 -29.96 -49.18 14.05
CA LEU A 149 -28.91 -49.63 13.13
C LEU A 149 -28.92 -48.83 11.82
N LYS A 150 -30.11 -48.60 11.26
CA LYS A 150 -30.28 -47.75 10.07
C LYS A 150 -29.77 -46.33 10.31
N TYR A 151 -30.10 -45.73 11.46
CA TYR A 151 -29.63 -44.41 11.83
C TYR A 151 -28.10 -44.36 11.98
N ILE A 152 -27.50 -45.30 12.72
CA ILE A 152 -26.05 -45.39 12.93
C ILE A 152 -25.31 -45.57 11.61
N SER A 153 -25.77 -46.50 10.76
CA SER A 153 -25.19 -46.72 9.43
C SER A 153 -25.24 -45.45 8.58
N ARG A 154 -26.34 -44.69 8.64
CA ARG A 154 -26.47 -43.41 7.92
C ARG A 154 -25.49 -42.37 8.48
N GLN A 155 -25.36 -42.24 9.79
CA GLN A 155 -24.41 -41.31 10.42
C GLN A 155 -22.95 -41.66 10.11
N ASN A 156 -22.61 -42.95 10.07
CA ASN A 156 -21.27 -43.41 9.71
C ASN A 156 -20.94 -43.11 8.25
N LYS A 157 -21.90 -43.32 7.33
CA LYS A 157 -21.75 -42.90 5.93
C LYS A 157 -21.51 -41.39 5.82
N ILE A 158 -22.31 -40.58 6.50
CA ILE A 158 -22.13 -39.11 6.52
C ILE A 158 -20.76 -38.71 7.09
N THR A 159 -20.30 -39.38 8.14
CA THR A 159 -18.98 -39.15 8.75
C THR A 159 -17.86 -39.47 7.77
N LEU A 160 -17.96 -40.59 7.05
CA LEU A 160 -17.01 -41.00 6.02
C LEU A 160 -16.99 -40.01 4.85
N ASP A 161 -18.17 -39.61 4.35
CA ASP A 161 -18.30 -38.61 3.27
C ASP A 161 -17.67 -37.28 3.68
N LYS A 162 -17.89 -36.82 4.92
CA LYS A 162 -17.25 -35.62 5.48
C LYS A 162 -15.73 -35.76 5.59
N LEU A 163 -15.21 -36.95 5.88
CA LEU A 163 -13.78 -37.21 5.96
C LEU A 163 -13.15 -37.15 4.57
N ILE A 164 -13.75 -37.80 3.57
CA ILE A 164 -13.30 -37.78 2.17
C ILE A 164 -13.32 -36.35 1.63
N ALA A 165 -14.44 -35.63 1.80
CA ALA A 165 -14.55 -34.24 1.38
C ALA A 165 -13.55 -33.33 2.11
N GLY A 166 -13.33 -33.57 3.41
CA GLY A 166 -12.34 -32.85 4.21
C GLY A 166 -10.92 -33.06 3.70
N ARG A 167 -10.54 -34.31 3.37
CA ARG A 167 -9.23 -34.64 2.79
C ARG A 167 -9.03 -34.02 1.41
N ALA A 168 -10.05 -34.09 0.54
CA ALA A 168 -10.00 -33.45 -0.77
C ALA A 168 -9.81 -31.93 -0.65
N LYS A 169 -10.57 -31.29 0.26
CA LYS A 169 -10.41 -29.86 0.55
C LYS A 169 -9.03 -29.53 1.11
N LEU A 170 -8.51 -30.35 2.03
CA LEU A 170 -7.18 -30.17 2.61
C LEU A 170 -6.08 -30.22 1.53
N SER A 171 -6.13 -31.23 0.64
CA SER A 171 -5.17 -31.35 -0.46
C SER A 171 -5.26 -30.15 -1.42
N GLY A 172 -6.47 -29.67 -1.74
CA GLY A 172 -6.66 -28.46 -2.54
C GLY A 172 -6.07 -27.20 -1.88
N LEU A 173 -6.27 -27.03 -0.57
CA LEU A 173 -5.68 -25.92 0.19
C LEU A 173 -4.17 -26.01 0.28
N GLN A 174 -3.59 -27.21 0.45
CA GLN A 174 -2.14 -27.42 0.49
C GLN A 174 -1.49 -27.07 -0.85
N ASN A 175 -2.10 -27.47 -1.98
CA ASN A 175 -1.64 -27.08 -3.30
C ASN A 175 -1.74 -25.55 -3.52
N ASN A 176 -2.87 -24.95 -3.14
CA ASN A 176 -3.02 -23.50 -3.23
C ASN A 176 -1.99 -22.74 -2.37
N LEU A 177 -1.72 -23.24 -1.15
CA LEU A 177 -0.70 -22.69 -0.26
C LEU A 177 0.70 -22.75 -0.89
N GLU A 178 1.05 -23.86 -1.55
CA GLU A 178 2.32 -24.01 -2.25
C GLU A 178 2.45 -23.03 -3.42
N ILE A 179 1.38 -22.89 -4.22
CA ILE A 179 1.32 -21.93 -5.33
C ILE A 179 1.51 -20.49 -4.82
N GLU A 180 0.79 -20.11 -3.78
CA GLU A 180 0.86 -18.77 -3.19
C GLU A 180 2.24 -18.47 -2.57
N ARG A 181 2.86 -19.46 -1.91
CA ARG A 181 4.24 -19.35 -1.38
C ARG A 181 5.27 -19.16 -2.50
N LYS A 182 5.20 -19.95 -3.58
CA LYS A 182 6.07 -19.77 -4.75
C LYS A 182 5.87 -18.41 -5.40
N ALA A 183 4.64 -17.93 -5.51
CA ALA A 183 4.34 -16.60 -6.04
C ALA A 183 4.96 -15.48 -5.16
N LYS A 184 4.86 -15.60 -3.83
CA LYS A 184 5.50 -14.68 -2.88
C LYS A 184 7.02 -14.68 -3.02
N GLU A 185 7.64 -15.86 -3.13
CA GLU A 185 9.10 -16.00 -3.31
C GLU A 185 9.58 -15.30 -4.59
N ILE A 186 8.85 -15.45 -5.70
CA ILE A 186 9.16 -14.76 -6.95
C ILE A 186 9.08 -13.23 -6.77
N LEU A 187 8.09 -12.71 -6.04
CA LEU A 187 7.97 -11.28 -5.74
C LEU A 187 9.11 -10.78 -4.86
N ALA A 188 9.51 -11.54 -3.84
CA ALA A 188 10.63 -11.21 -2.97
C ALA A 188 11.94 -11.14 -3.75
N ASN A 189 12.20 -12.11 -4.63
CA ASN A 189 13.39 -12.11 -5.50
C ASN A 189 13.40 -10.94 -6.49
N LYS A 190 12.24 -10.57 -7.05
CA LYS A 190 12.11 -9.36 -7.89
C LYS A 190 12.47 -8.11 -7.07
N LYS A 191 11.88 -7.94 -5.89
CA LYS A 191 12.16 -6.81 -4.99
C LYS A 191 13.65 -6.68 -4.67
N LEU A 192 14.33 -7.78 -4.33
CA LEU A 192 15.77 -7.77 -4.04
C LEU A 192 16.61 -7.29 -5.23
N LYS A 193 16.27 -7.72 -6.45
CA LYS A 193 16.95 -7.25 -7.67
C LYS A 193 16.77 -5.75 -7.87
N GLU A 194 15.56 -5.23 -7.73
CA GLU A 194 15.29 -3.79 -7.87
C GLU A 194 16.02 -2.97 -6.78
N GLN A 195 16.17 -3.52 -5.58
CA GLN A 195 16.93 -2.88 -4.49
C GLN A 195 18.43 -2.79 -4.79
N ASP A 196 19.04 -3.84 -5.34
CA ASP A 196 20.45 -3.82 -5.77
C ASP A 196 20.68 -2.80 -6.91
N VAL A 197 19.74 -2.71 -7.85
CA VAL A 197 19.79 -1.69 -8.92
C VAL A 197 19.73 -0.29 -8.32
N LEU A 198 18.80 -0.04 -7.39
CA LEU A 198 18.69 1.25 -6.71
C LEU A 198 19.97 1.63 -5.96
N GLU A 199 20.59 0.68 -5.25
CA GLU A 199 21.85 0.92 -4.53
C GLU A 199 22.99 1.32 -5.48
N LYS A 200 23.12 0.63 -6.63
CA LYS A 200 24.10 0.98 -7.67
C LYS A 200 23.86 2.38 -8.22
N LYS A 201 22.60 2.76 -8.45
CA LYS A 201 22.22 4.10 -8.92
C LYS A 201 22.46 5.19 -7.89
N GLU A 202 22.27 4.92 -6.60
CA GLU A 202 22.64 5.86 -5.54
C GLU A 202 24.15 6.09 -5.47
N LYS A 203 24.97 5.05 -5.71
CA LYS A 203 26.43 5.19 -5.81
C LYS A 203 26.84 6.03 -7.02
N GLU A 204 26.24 5.76 -8.19
CA GLU A 204 26.46 6.54 -9.43
C GLU A 204 26.13 8.02 -9.21
N LYS A 205 24.97 8.30 -8.59
CA LYS A 205 24.52 9.65 -8.23
C LYS A 205 25.54 10.37 -7.34
N LYS A 206 26.02 9.73 -6.28
CA LYS A 206 27.02 10.33 -5.36
C LYS A 206 28.32 10.68 -6.10
N GLY A 207 28.78 9.79 -6.97
CA GLY A 207 29.93 10.06 -7.85
C GLY A 207 29.70 11.29 -8.72
N LEU A 208 28.56 11.37 -9.40
CA LEU A 208 28.23 12.51 -10.27
C LEU A 208 28.11 13.84 -9.50
N ILE A 209 27.45 13.83 -8.34
CA ILE A 209 27.34 15.02 -7.46
C ILE A 209 28.73 15.52 -7.07
N SER A 210 29.67 14.63 -6.75
CA SER A 210 31.04 15.02 -6.37
C SER A 210 31.80 15.75 -7.48
N VAL A 211 31.49 15.45 -8.75
CA VAL A 211 32.05 16.10 -9.93
C VAL A 211 31.34 17.44 -10.15
N LEU A 212 30.01 17.44 -10.19
CA LEU A 212 29.19 18.61 -10.50
C LEU A 212 29.28 19.72 -9.44
N LYS A 213 29.51 19.36 -8.16
CA LYS A 213 29.70 20.33 -7.06
C LYS A 213 30.87 21.30 -7.27
N LYS A 214 31.85 20.92 -8.09
CA LYS A 214 33.05 21.74 -8.35
C LYS A 214 32.80 22.84 -9.39
N ASP A 215 31.72 22.75 -10.17
CA ASP A 215 31.46 23.64 -11.29
C ASP A 215 30.41 24.69 -10.94
N GLN A 216 30.81 25.97 -10.85
CA GLN A 216 29.93 27.07 -10.45
C GLN A 216 28.75 27.28 -11.42
N LYS A 217 28.95 26.98 -12.70
CA LYS A 217 27.90 27.10 -13.73
C LYS A 217 26.71 26.20 -13.43
N MET A 218 26.98 24.98 -12.94
CA MET A 218 25.97 23.97 -12.65
C MET A 218 25.03 24.39 -11.52
N ILE A 219 25.56 25.11 -10.52
CA ILE A 219 24.77 25.67 -9.42
C ILE A 219 23.86 26.79 -9.92
N ALA A 220 24.35 27.64 -10.84
CA ALA A 220 23.53 28.69 -11.44
C ALA A 220 22.37 28.09 -12.29
N ASP A 221 22.64 27.02 -13.03
CA ASP A 221 21.62 26.30 -13.80
C ASP A 221 20.58 25.62 -12.89
N GLU A 222 20.99 25.05 -11.76
CA GLU A 222 20.08 24.49 -10.76
C GLU A 222 19.14 25.54 -10.16
N ILE A 223 19.63 26.75 -9.88
CA ILE A 223 18.78 27.87 -9.42
C ILE A 223 17.73 28.24 -10.46
N ASN A 224 18.10 28.27 -11.74
CA ASN A 224 17.16 28.55 -12.83
C ASN A 224 16.11 27.44 -12.98
N LEU A 225 16.49 26.17 -12.76
CA LEU A 225 15.53 25.07 -12.71
C LEU A 225 14.54 25.24 -11.55
N LYS A 226 15.02 25.55 -10.33
CA LYS A 226 14.15 25.78 -9.16
C LYS A 226 13.09 26.86 -9.43
N ARG A 227 13.47 27.96 -10.11
CA ARG A 227 12.50 29.01 -10.52
C ARG A 227 11.38 28.50 -11.43
N ARG A 228 11.69 27.63 -12.41
CA ARG A 228 10.67 27.05 -13.31
C ARG A 228 9.84 25.98 -12.61
N ALA A 229 10.48 25.21 -11.75
CA ALA A 229 9.87 24.16 -10.96
C ALA A 229 8.82 24.65 -9.98
N GLU A 230 8.98 25.87 -9.47
CA GLU A 230 7.97 26.52 -8.64
C GLU A 230 6.58 26.57 -9.30
N ILE A 231 6.54 26.86 -10.60
CA ILE A 231 5.30 26.90 -11.37
C ILE A 231 4.66 25.50 -11.40
N LEU A 232 5.47 24.45 -11.45
CA LEU A 232 4.99 23.07 -11.44
C LEU A 232 4.38 22.70 -10.07
N ILE A 233 5.04 23.07 -8.97
CA ILE A 233 4.50 22.88 -7.60
C ILE A 233 3.15 23.57 -7.48
N LYS A 234 3.06 24.85 -7.89
CA LYS A 234 1.84 25.63 -7.87
C LYS A 234 0.70 24.98 -8.68
N ASN A 235 1.01 24.43 -9.85
CA ASN A 235 0.03 23.73 -10.70
C ASN A 235 -0.45 22.42 -10.07
N ILE A 236 0.46 21.63 -9.45
CA ILE A 236 0.09 20.41 -8.73
C ILE A 236 -0.83 20.75 -7.57
N ILE A 237 -0.50 21.78 -6.79
CA ILE A 237 -1.32 22.23 -5.66
C ILE A 237 -2.69 22.72 -6.14
N ALA A 238 -2.75 23.51 -7.22
CA ALA A 238 -4.02 23.93 -7.82
C ALA A 238 -4.90 22.73 -8.22
N LYS A 239 -4.31 21.72 -8.87
CA LYS A 239 -5.00 20.48 -9.25
C LYS A 239 -5.51 19.70 -8.03
N LEU A 240 -4.71 19.62 -6.96
CA LEU A 240 -5.12 18.97 -5.71
C LEU A 240 -6.29 19.70 -5.04
N ILE A 241 -6.28 21.03 -5.01
CA ILE A 241 -7.38 21.85 -4.48
C ILE A 241 -8.66 21.63 -5.29
N GLU A 242 -8.56 21.61 -6.61
CA GLU A 242 -9.70 21.39 -7.50
C GLU A 242 -10.31 19.99 -7.28
N ALA A 243 -9.46 18.96 -7.19
CA ALA A 243 -9.91 17.61 -6.86
C ALA A 243 -10.62 17.52 -5.49
N ASP A 244 -10.08 18.18 -4.46
CA ASP A 244 -10.70 18.23 -3.13
C ASP A 244 -12.06 18.97 -3.15
N ARG A 245 -12.16 20.08 -3.90
CA ARG A 245 -13.42 20.83 -4.05
C ARG A 245 -14.49 20.00 -4.77
N GLU A 246 -14.12 19.31 -5.85
CA GLU A 246 -15.03 18.41 -6.56
C GLU A 246 -15.50 17.26 -5.66
N ALA A 247 -14.59 16.66 -4.90
CA ALA A 247 -14.91 15.60 -3.95
C ALA A 247 -15.88 16.07 -2.86
N LYS A 248 -15.61 17.23 -2.24
CA LYS A 248 -16.50 17.84 -1.25
C LYS A 248 -17.89 18.08 -1.83
N LYS A 249 -17.99 18.65 -3.04
CA LYS A 249 -19.26 18.88 -3.75
C LYS A 249 -20.04 17.58 -3.97
N ARG A 250 -19.40 16.53 -4.50
CA ARG A 250 -20.02 15.21 -4.71
C ARG A 250 -20.50 14.57 -3.40
N SER A 251 -19.74 14.74 -2.31
CA SER A 251 -20.12 14.23 -0.98
C SER A 251 -21.33 14.96 -0.38
N LEU A 252 -21.49 16.25 -0.67
CA LEU A 252 -22.64 17.04 -0.25
C LEU A 252 -23.88 16.69 -1.08
N GLU A 253 -23.72 16.57 -2.41
CA GLU A 253 -24.80 16.18 -3.33
C GLU A 253 -25.35 14.77 -3.01
N SER A 254 -24.48 13.83 -2.63
CA SER A 254 -24.89 12.48 -2.20
C SER A 254 -25.51 12.42 -0.80
N LYS A 255 -25.26 13.41 0.07
CA LYS A 255 -25.97 13.54 1.36
C LYS A 255 -27.36 14.16 1.21
N VAL A 256 -27.55 15.04 0.23
CA VAL A 256 -28.85 15.67 -0.07
C VAL A 256 -29.80 14.70 -0.78
N LYS A 257 -29.28 13.78 -1.59
CA LYS A 257 -30.06 12.67 -2.17
C LYS A 257 -30.02 11.48 -1.22
N ASN A 258 -31.09 11.30 -0.45
CA ASN A 258 -31.26 10.36 0.66
C ASN A 258 -31.28 8.86 0.23
N ASP A 259 -30.32 8.40 -0.57
CA ASP A 259 -30.21 7.02 -1.03
C ASP A 259 -29.12 6.26 -0.25
N LYS A 260 -29.56 5.34 0.61
CA LYS A 260 -28.75 4.37 1.37
C LYS A 260 -28.13 3.28 0.47
N LYS A 261 -27.40 3.66 -0.58
CA LYS A 261 -26.56 2.75 -1.37
C LYS A 261 -25.22 3.41 -1.69
N VAL A 262 -24.35 3.50 -0.69
CA VAL A 262 -22.93 3.79 -0.93
C VAL A 262 -22.26 2.49 -1.36
N ALA A 263 -22.21 2.31 -2.67
CA ALA A 263 -21.39 1.31 -3.32
C ALA A 263 -19.91 1.73 -3.28
N SER A 264 -19.08 0.86 -2.75
CA SER A 264 -17.62 0.81 -2.99
C SER A 264 -17.35 0.46 -4.46
N GLY A 265 -16.58 1.19 -5.28
CA GLY A 265 -15.79 2.39 -5.09
C GLY A 265 -14.69 2.41 -6.17
N LYS A 266 -14.59 3.49 -6.94
CA LYS A 266 -13.34 4.10 -7.45
C LYS A 266 -13.69 5.48 -8.03
N LEU A 267 -13.74 6.47 -7.13
CA LEU A 267 -13.72 7.89 -7.48
C LEU A 267 -12.29 8.43 -7.30
N PRO A 268 -11.92 9.56 -7.94
CA PRO A 268 -10.66 10.25 -7.64
C PRO A 268 -10.58 10.49 -6.12
N GLN A 269 -9.42 10.20 -5.53
CA GLN A 269 -9.19 10.15 -4.08
C GLN A 269 -9.69 11.43 -3.39
N SER A 270 -10.87 11.37 -2.78
CA SER A 270 -11.30 12.36 -1.80
C SER A 270 -10.61 12.06 -0.48
N PHE A 271 -9.69 12.90 -0.04
CA PHE A 271 -9.04 12.74 1.24
C PHE A 271 -9.97 13.25 2.35
N ASP A 272 -10.58 12.32 3.10
CA ASP A 272 -11.36 12.70 4.28
C ASP A 272 -10.41 13.01 5.46
N TYR A 273 -10.07 14.30 5.59
CA TYR A 273 -9.27 14.88 6.66
C TYR A 273 -10.12 15.60 7.72
N SER A 274 -11.44 15.41 7.73
CA SER A 274 -12.34 16.03 8.71
C SER A 274 -12.07 15.60 10.15
N SER A 275 -11.53 14.39 10.32
CA SER A 275 -11.17 13.81 11.62
C SER A 275 -9.85 14.32 12.19
N PHE A 276 -9.03 15.02 11.40
CA PHE A 276 -7.72 15.51 11.87
C PHE A 276 -7.86 16.76 12.73
N GLN A 277 -6.83 17.05 13.52
CA GLN A 277 -6.69 18.31 14.24
C GLN A 277 -6.66 19.48 13.25
N ASN A 278 -7.18 20.63 13.69
CA ASN A 278 -7.12 21.86 12.92
C ASN A 278 -5.65 22.27 12.74
N PHE A 279 -5.20 22.34 11.49
CA PHE A 279 -3.79 22.64 11.20
C PHE A 279 -3.43 24.05 11.66
N ALA A 280 -4.33 25.03 11.49
CA ALA A 280 -4.10 26.42 11.91
C ALA A 280 -3.84 26.58 13.42
N GLN A 281 -4.37 25.68 14.24
CA GLN A 281 -4.11 25.66 15.69
C GLN A 281 -2.70 25.21 16.05
N LEU A 282 -1.98 24.56 15.13
CA LEU A 282 -0.61 24.07 15.35
C LEU A 282 0.47 25.14 15.07
N ARG A 283 0.05 26.37 14.76
CA ARG A 283 0.97 27.47 14.48
C ARG A 283 1.87 27.75 15.71
N GLY A 284 3.18 27.66 15.49
CA GLY A 284 4.20 27.84 16.54
C GLY A 284 4.49 26.60 17.36
N SER A 285 3.79 25.48 17.10
CA SER A 285 3.95 24.22 17.82
C SER A 285 4.20 23.02 16.89
N LEU A 286 4.40 23.23 15.59
CA LEU A 286 4.69 22.12 14.67
C LEU A 286 6.04 21.48 15.01
N GLY A 287 6.08 20.16 14.90
CA GLY A 287 7.34 19.42 14.90
C GLY A 287 8.20 19.81 13.70
N TRP A 288 9.51 19.70 13.85
CA TRP A 288 10.43 19.92 12.75
C TRP A 288 10.35 18.78 11.72
N PRO A 289 10.50 19.07 10.41
CA PRO A 289 10.50 18.04 9.36
C PRO A 289 11.74 17.14 9.42
N VAL A 290 12.72 17.48 10.26
CA VAL A 290 13.96 16.73 10.51
C VAL A 290 14.32 16.81 11.99
N LYS A 291 14.95 15.76 12.52
CA LYS A 291 15.30 15.69 13.94
C LYS A 291 16.36 16.73 14.33
N GLU A 292 17.42 16.88 13.53
CA GLU A 292 18.51 17.83 13.79
C GLU A 292 18.89 18.53 12.48
N GLY A 293 19.07 19.84 12.52
CA GLY A 293 19.34 20.62 11.32
C GLY A 293 19.30 22.13 11.56
N ARG A 294 19.80 22.92 10.62
CA ARG A 294 19.76 24.38 10.71
C ARG A 294 19.14 24.96 9.45
N ILE A 295 18.37 26.04 9.60
CA ILE A 295 17.86 26.78 8.45
C ILE A 295 19.05 27.41 7.75
N VAL A 296 19.31 26.99 6.52
CA VAL A 296 20.35 27.53 5.65
C VAL A 296 19.80 28.53 4.64
N ARG A 297 18.51 28.45 4.33
CA ARG A 297 17.77 29.51 3.61
C ARG A 297 16.41 29.74 4.24
N LYS A 298 16.10 31.01 4.44
CA LYS A 298 14.84 31.45 5.05
C LYS A 298 13.76 31.61 4.01
N PHE A 299 12.53 31.82 4.47
CA PHE A 299 11.43 32.23 3.62
C PHE A 299 11.65 33.64 3.07
N GLY A 300 11.31 33.86 1.80
CA GLY A 300 11.48 35.14 1.12
C GLY A 300 12.81 35.29 0.39
N GLU A 301 13.32 36.51 0.31
CA GLU A 301 14.53 36.82 -0.46
C GLU A 301 15.80 36.29 0.24
N ASN A 302 16.59 35.53 -0.51
CA ASN A 302 17.86 34.99 -0.05
C ASN A 302 18.97 35.42 -1.01
N LYS A 303 20.04 35.98 -0.45
CA LYS A 303 21.24 36.33 -1.21
C LYS A 303 22.17 35.12 -1.28
N ASN A 304 22.50 34.68 -2.48
CA ASN A 304 23.51 33.66 -2.70
C ASN A 304 24.89 34.35 -2.76
N GLU A 305 25.67 34.25 -1.69
CA GLU A 305 27.00 34.90 -1.60
C GLU A 305 27.97 34.40 -2.68
N ARG A 306 27.90 33.12 -3.02
CA ARG A 306 28.78 32.48 -4.01
C ARG A 306 28.52 32.97 -5.43
N LEU A 307 27.26 33.22 -5.78
CA LEU A 307 26.85 33.64 -7.13
C LEU A 307 26.51 35.13 -7.22
N LYS A 308 26.52 35.86 -6.09
CA LYS A 308 26.11 37.26 -5.97
C LYS A 308 24.72 37.53 -6.55
N THR A 309 23.80 36.57 -6.45
CA THR A 309 22.41 36.66 -6.94
C THR A 309 21.42 36.70 -5.79
N VAL A 310 20.23 37.25 -6.02
CA VAL A 310 19.09 37.17 -5.10
C VAL A 310 18.06 36.18 -5.67
N THR A 311 17.60 35.28 -4.82
CA THR A 311 16.61 34.24 -5.13
C THR A 311 15.48 34.27 -4.12
N LEU A 312 14.25 34.12 -4.58
CA LEU A 312 13.09 33.97 -3.71
C LEU A 312 12.92 32.51 -3.31
N ASN A 313 12.78 32.25 -2.01
CA ASN A 313 12.48 30.94 -1.45
C ASN A 313 11.06 30.96 -0.88
N TYR A 314 10.22 30.03 -1.32
CA TYR A 314 8.82 29.94 -0.95
C TYR A 314 8.56 29.06 0.28
N GLY A 315 9.62 28.52 0.85
CA GLY A 315 9.63 27.80 2.12
C GLY A 315 10.90 28.08 2.90
N ILE A 316 11.46 27.04 3.49
CA ILE A 316 12.78 27.06 4.13
C ILE A 316 13.62 25.90 3.63
N ASP A 317 14.93 26.13 3.54
CA ASP A 317 15.90 25.07 3.30
C ASP A 317 16.59 24.74 4.62
N ILE A 318 16.51 23.48 5.05
CA ILE A 318 17.10 23.00 6.29
C ILE A 318 18.30 22.12 5.95
N GLY A 319 19.50 22.58 6.30
CA GLY A 319 20.73 21.81 6.18
C GLY A 319 20.84 20.80 7.31
N VAL A 320 21.12 19.54 6.98
CA VAL A 320 21.18 18.43 7.93
C VAL A 320 22.43 17.56 7.76
N GLY A 321 22.67 16.70 8.75
CA GLY A 321 23.61 15.58 8.59
C GLY A 321 23.17 14.60 7.50
N ALA A 322 24.10 13.83 6.95
CA ALA A 322 23.78 12.84 5.93
C ALA A 322 22.78 11.79 6.45
N SER A 323 21.89 11.35 5.58
CA SER A 323 20.98 10.22 5.82
C SER A 323 19.96 10.39 6.97
N GLN A 324 19.63 11.62 7.37
CA GLN A 324 18.51 11.84 8.28
C GLN A 324 17.16 11.48 7.65
N ASN A 325 16.21 11.11 8.52
CA ASN A 325 14.82 10.88 8.12
C ASN A 325 14.09 12.23 7.94
N VAL A 326 13.29 12.32 6.89
CA VAL A 326 12.30 13.38 6.69
C VAL A 326 11.01 12.93 7.36
N LEU A 327 10.50 13.76 8.26
CA LEU A 327 9.34 13.49 9.10
C LEU A 327 8.17 14.39 8.71
N SER A 328 6.96 13.87 8.84
CA SER A 328 5.76 14.68 8.70
C SER A 328 5.57 15.61 9.89
N VAL A 329 5.36 16.90 9.64
CA VAL A 329 5.22 17.91 10.71
C VAL A 329 3.89 17.81 11.48
N ALA A 330 2.87 17.22 10.85
CA ALA A 330 1.52 17.07 11.40
C ALA A 330 0.86 15.80 10.84
N GLU A 331 -0.26 15.38 11.41
CA GLU A 331 -1.07 14.33 10.80
C GLU A 331 -1.70 14.81 9.48
N GLY A 332 -1.82 13.91 8.51
CA GLY A 332 -2.33 14.25 7.19
C GLY A 332 -2.41 13.06 6.25
N ILE A 333 -2.69 13.34 4.98
CA ILE A 333 -2.72 12.34 3.91
C ILE A 333 -1.72 12.71 2.83
N VAL A 334 -0.91 11.75 2.40
CA VAL A 334 0.02 11.93 1.29
C VAL A 334 -0.77 12.13 0.01
N SER A 335 -0.83 13.34 -0.51
CA SER A 335 -1.68 13.71 -1.64
C SER A 335 -0.97 13.60 -2.99
N ALA A 336 0.35 13.76 -3.02
CA ALA A 336 1.14 13.58 -4.24
C ALA A 336 2.59 13.20 -3.91
N ILE A 337 3.17 12.34 -4.74
CA ILE A 337 4.60 12.04 -4.76
C ILE A 337 5.06 12.23 -6.20
N ASP A 338 5.80 13.29 -6.47
CA ASP A 338 6.23 13.61 -7.83
C ASP A 338 7.72 13.96 -7.89
N TRP A 339 8.27 14.03 -9.08
CA TRP A 339 9.61 14.51 -9.33
C TRP A 339 9.55 15.87 -10.01
N ILE A 340 10.23 16.84 -9.43
CA ILE A 340 10.27 18.21 -9.93
C ILE A 340 11.72 18.64 -10.15
N PRO A 341 12.07 19.16 -11.35
CA PRO A 341 13.42 19.61 -11.64
C PRO A 341 13.97 20.57 -10.58
N GLY A 342 15.19 20.33 -10.08
CA GLY A 342 15.84 21.20 -9.08
C GLY A 342 15.35 21.02 -7.63
N TYR A 343 14.15 20.49 -7.38
CA TYR A 343 13.71 20.06 -6.04
C TYR A 343 13.82 18.53 -5.85
N GLY A 344 14.08 17.78 -6.92
CA GLY A 344 14.14 16.32 -6.89
C GLY A 344 12.77 15.72 -6.60
N SER A 345 12.74 14.60 -5.85
CA SER A 345 11.46 14.04 -5.42
C SER A 345 10.84 14.95 -4.37
N ILE A 346 9.56 15.26 -4.58
CA ILE A 346 8.73 15.97 -3.64
C ILE A 346 7.67 15.04 -3.05
N VAL A 347 7.31 15.27 -1.80
CA VAL A 347 6.14 14.66 -1.17
C VAL A 347 5.23 15.79 -0.71
N ILE A 348 3.96 15.75 -1.11
CA ILE A 348 2.95 16.70 -0.66
C ILE A 348 2.01 15.97 0.30
N VAL A 349 1.84 16.55 1.49
CA VAL A 349 0.90 16.06 2.50
C VAL A 349 -0.22 17.08 2.65
N THR A 350 -1.45 16.64 2.45
CA THR A 350 -2.66 17.44 2.69
C THR A 350 -3.12 17.24 4.13
N HIS A 351 -3.36 18.35 4.80
CA HIS A 351 -3.83 18.44 6.18
C HIS A 351 -5.27 18.99 6.19
N ARG A 352 -5.83 19.14 7.40
CA ARG A 352 -7.15 19.75 7.58
C ARG A 352 -7.14 21.23 7.18
N ASP A 353 -8.31 21.74 6.79
CA ASP A 353 -8.56 23.14 6.42
C ASP A 353 -7.73 23.61 5.20
N ASP A 354 -7.57 22.72 4.22
CA ASP A 354 -6.91 23.00 2.93
C ASP A 354 -5.42 23.43 3.05
N PHE A 355 -4.80 23.13 4.19
CA PHE A 355 -3.35 23.25 4.38
C PHE A 355 -2.60 22.11 3.70
N ARG A 356 -1.46 22.43 3.11
CA ARG A 356 -0.55 21.45 2.49
C ARG A 356 0.87 21.71 2.91
N THR A 357 1.63 20.64 3.15
CA THR A 357 3.07 20.72 3.37
C THR A 357 3.80 20.03 2.23
N VAL A 358 4.85 20.68 1.73
CA VAL A 358 5.70 20.16 0.65
C VAL A 358 7.08 19.85 1.21
N TYR A 359 7.54 18.63 0.98
CA TYR A 359 8.87 18.16 1.37
C TYR A 359 9.65 17.85 0.09
N GLY A 360 10.64 18.68 -0.24
CA GLY A 360 11.55 18.49 -1.36
C GLY A 360 12.86 17.82 -0.97
N HIS A 361 13.62 17.40 -1.99
CA HIS A 361 14.87 16.67 -1.83
C HIS A 361 14.74 15.39 -0.99
N VAL A 362 13.68 14.61 -1.24
CA VAL A 362 13.44 13.35 -0.54
C VAL A 362 13.92 12.15 -1.38
N THR A 363 14.61 11.21 -0.75
CA THR A 363 14.98 9.90 -1.34
C THR A 363 14.47 8.76 -0.45
N GLY A 364 14.39 7.54 -0.99
CA GLY A 364 13.93 6.38 -0.24
C GLY A 364 12.57 6.59 0.41
N ILE A 365 11.61 7.10 -0.37
CA ILE A 365 10.26 7.45 0.10
C ILE A 365 9.60 6.21 0.72
N ALA A 366 9.19 6.33 1.97
CA ALA A 366 8.64 5.23 2.78
C ALA A 366 7.10 5.18 2.76
N VAL A 367 6.46 6.16 2.09
CA VAL A 367 5.01 6.33 2.03
C VAL A 367 4.51 6.26 0.58
N LYS A 368 3.21 6.03 0.39
CA LYS A 368 2.55 6.09 -0.93
C LYS A 368 1.41 7.11 -0.95
N GLU A 369 1.01 7.53 -2.14
CA GLU A 369 -0.14 8.40 -2.33
C GLU A 369 -1.42 7.77 -1.75
N GLY A 370 -2.11 8.55 -0.93
CA GLY A 370 -3.28 8.17 -0.15
C GLY A 370 -3.01 7.57 1.23
N ASP A 371 -1.74 7.41 1.64
CA ASP A 371 -1.45 7.01 3.01
C ASP A 371 -1.85 8.09 4.02
N ARG A 372 -2.55 7.68 5.07
CA ARG A 372 -2.79 8.48 6.27
C ARG A 372 -1.56 8.37 7.17
N ILE A 373 -0.95 9.50 7.51
CA ILE A 373 0.26 9.58 8.34
C ILE A 373 -0.01 10.44 9.57
N LYS A 374 0.67 10.13 10.67
CA LYS A 374 0.63 10.91 11.91
C LYS A 374 1.79 11.92 11.95
N ALA A 375 1.69 12.92 12.81
CA ALA A 375 2.83 13.78 13.14
C ALA A 375 4.04 12.93 13.57
N GLY A 376 5.23 13.27 13.05
CA GLY A 376 6.48 12.55 13.28
C GLY A 376 6.67 11.28 12.44
N SER A 377 5.71 10.89 11.58
CA SER A 377 5.90 9.72 10.72
C SER A 377 7.00 9.94 9.69
N THR A 378 7.84 8.94 9.46
CA THR A 378 8.88 9.00 8.42
C THR A 378 8.26 8.99 7.03
N ILE A 379 8.52 10.04 6.26
CA ILE A 379 8.12 10.18 4.85
C ILE A 379 9.19 9.58 3.93
N GLY A 380 10.46 9.76 4.29
CA GLY A 380 11.61 9.28 3.53
C GLY A 380 12.91 9.70 4.18
N LYS A 381 13.97 9.81 3.39
CA LYS A 381 15.30 10.26 3.82
C LYS A 381 15.71 11.51 3.06
N VAL A 382 16.59 12.30 3.67
CA VAL A 382 17.18 13.46 3.00
C VAL A 382 18.04 13.00 1.82
N SER A 383 17.79 13.56 0.66
CA SER A 383 18.62 13.37 -0.54
C SER A 383 19.81 14.31 -0.49
N GLU A 384 20.96 13.83 -0.93
CA GLU A 384 22.08 14.69 -1.28
C GLU A 384 21.74 15.46 -2.57
N SER A 385 22.03 16.77 -2.56
CA SER A 385 21.95 17.70 -3.69
C SER A 385 23.32 18.32 -3.98
N LEU A 386 23.44 19.14 -5.03
CA LEU A 386 24.66 19.90 -5.30
C LEU A 386 24.96 20.92 -4.19
N GLU A 387 23.94 21.35 -3.47
CA GLU A 387 24.04 22.32 -2.37
C GLU A 387 24.30 21.63 -1.01
N GLY A 388 24.36 20.30 -0.99
CA GLY A 388 24.57 19.48 0.20
C GLY A 388 23.32 18.70 0.60
N ASN A 389 23.29 18.24 1.85
CA ASN A 389 22.13 17.54 2.42
C ASN A 389 21.16 18.59 2.95
N ILE A 390 20.14 18.88 2.14
CA ILE A 390 19.15 19.92 2.41
C ILE A 390 17.77 19.31 2.26
N VAL A 391 16.86 19.67 3.17
CA VAL A 391 15.42 19.45 3.00
C VAL A 391 14.78 20.78 2.68
N HIS A 392 14.08 20.84 1.55
CA HIS A 392 13.23 21.97 1.22
C HIS A 392 11.85 21.74 1.83
N PHE A 393 11.35 22.69 2.60
CA PHE A 393 10.08 22.56 3.32
C PHE A 393 9.20 23.79 3.11
N GLU A 394 7.98 23.56 2.61
CA GLU A 394 6.99 24.61 2.39
C GLU A 394 5.69 24.31 3.13
N ILE A 395 4.99 25.38 3.51
CA ILE A 395 3.63 25.33 4.04
C ILE A 395 2.76 26.19 3.13
N TRP A 396 1.64 25.62 2.70
CA TRP A 396 0.66 26.26 1.84
C TRP A 396 -0.68 26.30 2.57
N ASN A 397 -1.35 27.45 2.49
CA ASN A 397 -2.76 27.59 2.84
C ASN A 397 -3.52 27.90 1.55
N GLU A 398 -4.31 26.94 1.08
CA GLU A 398 -4.88 26.97 -0.26
C GLU A 398 -3.80 27.25 -1.34
N ARG A 399 -3.84 28.42 -1.97
CA ARG A 399 -2.90 28.87 -3.02
C ARG A 399 -1.81 29.80 -2.51
N ASN A 400 -1.76 30.08 -1.20
CA ASN A 400 -0.87 31.06 -0.59
C ASN A 400 0.26 30.39 0.18
N TYR A 401 1.49 30.79 -0.12
CA TYR A 401 2.68 30.42 0.66
C TYR A 401 2.59 30.95 2.09
N GLN A 402 3.03 30.15 3.04
CA GLN A 402 3.14 30.52 4.45
C GLN A 402 4.61 30.42 4.87
N ASN A 403 5.09 31.39 5.64
CA ASN A 403 6.44 31.31 6.21
C ASN A 403 6.53 30.15 7.22
N PRO A 404 7.26 29.05 6.93
CA PRO A 404 7.31 27.89 7.81
C PRO A 404 7.90 28.17 9.19
N GLU A 405 8.80 29.17 9.32
CA GLU A 405 9.41 29.55 10.60
C GLU A 405 8.35 30.00 11.63
N ALA A 406 7.24 30.59 11.17
CA ALA A 406 6.15 31.01 12.05
C ALA A 406 5.27 29.84 12.54
N TRP A 407 5.48 28.63 12.02
CA TRP A 407 4.71 27.44 12.36
C TRP A 407 5.50 26.43 13.18
N LEU A 408 6.81 26.32 12.93
CA LEU A 408 7.69 25.42 13.64
C LEU A 408 7.85 25.82 15.11
N SER A 409 7.95 24.82 15.97
CA SER A 409 8.32 24.99 17.37
C SER A 409 9.70 25.63 17.49
N LEU A 410 9.85 26.54 18.46
CA LEU A 410 11.14 27.08 18.85
C LEU A 410 12.03 25.93 19.33
N ARG A 411 13.28 25.94 18.85
CA ARG A 411 14.29 24.94 19.21
C ARG A 411 15.11 25.36 20.40
#